data_AF-A6VUC1-F1
#
_entry.id   AF-A6VUC1-F1
#
_cell.length_a   1.000
_cell.length_b   1.000
_cell.length_c   1.000
_cell.angle_alpha   90.00
_cell.angle_beta   90.00
_cell.angle_gamma   90.00
#
_symmetry.space_group_name_H-M   'P 1'
#
loop_
_entity.id
_entity.type
_entity.pdbx_description
1 polymer ?
#
loop_
_entity_poly.entity_id
_entity_poly.type
_entity_poly.pdbx_seq_one_letter_code
_entity_poly.pdbx_strand_id
1 'polypeptide(L)'
;MIRFRSFWLLTFFLSSFALSEERWQNDAYIQDSFIKIALEREYKETKYPKLIRWNKPIKLFFESDSGDASLQKELLSVHAQHLAHITGLSIDFTNDPKQANIFVIFTTYDNVENKVRQYIGDPEKIRAALNEAICLGNFSRNGKYEITKGSIIIPVDYARRKARFLDCIVEEITQLLGLPNDSNDVFPSVFNDVSVDTYLSPLDYLLLKALYSTHLKPGMDVAQTKAAFPKVLAELHANKDIENAAQRVQKYSLKTYLGD
;
A
#
# COMPACT_ATOMS: atom_id res chain seq x y z
N MET A 1 -47.64 54.87 -35.43
CA MET A 1 -46.83 54.64 -34.21
C MET A 1 -46.16 53.28 -34.32
N ILE A 2 -44.84 53.28 -34.19
CA ILE A 2 -43.91 52.18 -34.47
C ILE A 2 -43.99 51.13 -33.35
N ARG A 3 -44.13 49.83 -33.68
CA ARG A 3 -43.95 48.73 -32.71
C ARG A 3 -42.72 47.91 -33.09
N PHE A 4 -41.68 48.05 -32.27
CA PHE A 4 -40.41 47.34 -32.34
C PHE A 4 -40.60 45.83 -32.17
N ARG A 5 -39.97 45.04 -33.04
CA ARG A 5 -39.73 43.60 -32.85
C ARG A 5 -38.54 43.43 -31.91
N SER A 6 -38.76 42.96 -30.67
CA SER A 6 -37.69 42.48 -29.81
C SER A 6 -37.40 41.01 -30.12
N PHE A 7 -36.28 40.77 -30.80
CA PHE A 7 -35.65 39.45 -30.85
C PHE A 7 -34.92 39.23 -29.52
N TRP A 8 -35.41 38.33 -28.69
CA TRP A 8 -34.69 37.82 -27.53
C TRP A 8 -33.76 36.69 -27.98
N LEU A 9 -32.47 36.99 -28.08
CA LEU A 9 -31.42 35.98 -28.23
C LEU A 9 -31.10 35.41 -26.85
N LEU A 10 -31.61 34.22 -26.56
CA LEU A 10 -31.21 33.43 -25.40
C LEU A 10 -29.84 32.79 -25.70
N THR A 11 -28.76 33.37 -25.19
CA THR A 11 -27.44 32.72 -25.15
C THR A 11 -27.42 31.68 -24.04
N PHE A 12 -27.49 30.40 -24.41
CA PHE A 12 -27.19 29.28 -23.53
C PHE A 12 -25.69 29.25 -23.24
N PHE A 13 -25.29 29.59 -22.02
CA PHE A 13 -23.95 29.28 -21.53
C PHE A 13 -23.85 27.79 -21.24
N LEU A 14 -23.25 27.03 -22.16
CA LEU A 14 -22.78 25.68 -21.89
C LEU A 14 -21.52 25.80 -21.02
N SER A 15 -21.68 25.70 -19.71
CA SER A 15 -20.57 25.52 -18.78
C SER A 15 -19.98 24.13 -18.99
N SER A 16 -18.91 24.04 -19.77
CA SER A 16 -18.08 22.84 -19.86
C SER A 16 -17.44 22.60 -18.50
N PHE A 17 -17.93 21.62 -17.75
CA PHE A 17 -17.19 21.07 -16.61
C PHE A 17 -16.00 20.28 -17.17
N ALA A 18 -14.86 20.96 -17.35
CA ALA A 18 -13.60 20.25 -17.50
C ALA A 18 -13.24 19.67 -16.12
N LEU A 19 -13.48 18.38 -15.93
CA LEU A 19 -12.87 17.65 -14.81
C LEU A 19 -11.36 17.73 -15.03
N SER A 20 -10.67 18.52 -14.21
CA SER A 20 -9.20 18.55 -14.22
C SER A 20 -8.73 17.19 -13.73
N GLU A 21 -7.94 16.51 -14.54
CA GLU A 21 -7.28 15.27 -14.15
C GLU A 21 -6.26 15.58 -13.05
N GLU A 22 -6.35 14.86 -11.93
CA GLU A 22 -5.39 14.98 -10.83
C GLU A 22 -4.05 14.39 -11.26
N ARG A 23 -2.93 14.91 -10.72
CA ARG A 23 -1.58 14.44 -11.09
C ARG A 23 -1.42 12.92 -10.96
N TRP A 24 -2.04 12.32 -9.95
CA TRP A 24 -1.95 10.89 -9.68
C TRP A 24 -2.65 10.01 -10.72
N GLN A 25 -3.51 10.58 -11.57
CA GLN A 25 -4.19 9.85 -12.65
C GLN A 25 -3.33 9.75 -13.92
N ASN A 26 -2.27 10.55 -14.03
CA ASN A 26 -1.41 10.56 -15.20
C ASN A 26 -0.60 9.25 -15.33
N ASP A 27 -0.67 8.64 -16.51
CA ASP A 27 0.01 7.38 -16.86
C ASP A 27 1.51 7.35 -16.51
N ALA A 28 2.24 8.41 -16.87
CA ALA A 28 3.68 8.47 -16.61
C ALA A 28 3.95 8.56 -15.10
N TYR A 29 3.12 9.32 -14.38
CA TYR A 29 3.25 9.43 -12.93
C TYR A 29 2.91 8.11 -12.22
N ILE A 30 1.89 7.38 -12.65
CA ILE A 30 1.56 6.05 -12.12
C ILE A 30 2.73 5.09 -12.33
N GLN A 31 3.32 5.07 -13.54
CA GLN A 31 4.48 4.23 -13.85
C GLN A 31 5.69 4.58 -12.99
N ASP A 32 6.06 5.86 -12.94
CA ASP A 32 7.25 6.30 -12.22
C ASP A 32 7.08 6.08 -10.71
N SER A 33 5.89 6.33 -10.17
CA SER A 33 5.55 5.99 -8.78
C SER A 33 5.64 4.49 -8.53
N PHE A 34 5.12 3.65 -9.43
CA PHE A 34 5.23 2.20 -9.30
C PHE A 34 6.69 1.72 -9.28
N ILE A 35 7.52 2.25 -10.18
CA ILE A 35 8.94 1.89 -10.22
C ILE A 35 9.62 2.33 -8.93
N LYS A 36 9.37 3.56 -8.46
CA LYS A 36 9.92 4.07 -7.20
C LYS A 36 9.57 3.15 -6.03
N ILE A 37 8.27 2.90 -5.82
CA ILE A 37 7.77 2.18 -4.64
C ILE A 37 8.04 0.67 -4.71
N ALA A 38 7.87 0.02 -5.86
CA ALA A 38 7.96 -1.44 -5.95
C ALA A 38 9.39 -1.97 -6.17
N LEU A 39 10.25 -1.19 -6.83
CA LEU A 39 11.61 -1.63 -7.20
C LEU A 39 12.68 -1.03 -6.29
N GLU A 40 12.55 0.19 -5.78
CA GLU A 40 13.54 0.76 -4.85
C GLU A 40 13.38 0.20 -3.43
N ARG A 41 14.23 0.61 -2.49
CA ARG A 41 14.26 0.11 -1.10
C ARG A 41 14.70 1.22 -0.17
N GLU A 42 14.05 1.29 0.99
CA GLU A 42 14.27 2.33 2.01
C GLU A 42 15.69 2.26 2.63
N TYR A 43 16.06 1.11 3.23
CA TYR A 43 17.33 0.99 3.98
C TYR A 43 18.51 0.41 3.20
N LYS A 44 18.28 -0.16 2.00
CA LYS A 44 19.33 -0.84 1.22
C LYS A 44 19.14 -0.61 -0.27
N GLU A 45 19.84 0.38 -0.80
CA GLU A 45 19.98 0.55 -2.24
C GLU A 45 20.44 -0.77 -2.87
N THR A 46 19.56 -1.36 -3.67
CA THR A 46 19.88 -2.58 -4.39
C THR A 46 20.35 -2.18 -5.77
N LYS A 47 21.63 -2.41 -6.09
CA LYS A 47 22.22 -2.07 -7.40
C LYS A 47 21.43 -2.62 -8.59
N TYR A 48 20.73 -3.74 -8.40
CA TYR A 48 19.87 -4.38 -9.40
C TYR A 48 18.52 -4.74 -8.78
N PRO A 49 17.63 -3.75 -8.60
CA PRO A 49 16.36 -3.99 -7.95
C PRO A 49 15.48 -4.90 -8.80
N LYS A 50 14.74 -5.78 -8.14
CA LYS A 50 13.84 -6.75 -8.77
C LYS A 50 12.46 -6.66 -8.14
N LEU A 51 11.42 -6.76 -8.98
CA LEU A 51 10.05 -6.82 -8.54
C LEU A 51 9.86 -8.05 -7.66
N ILE A 52 9.24 -7.86 -6.51
CA ILE A 52 8.87 -8.91 -5.57
C ILE A 52 7.37 -8.83 -5.34
N ARG A 53 6.72 -9.97 -5.13
CA ARG A 53 5.34 -10.06 -4.63
C ARG A 53 5.07 -11.47 -4.13
N TRP A 54 3.94 -11.64 -3.46
CA TRP A 54 3.41 -12.96 -3.16
C TRP A 54 2.88 -13.66 -4.43
N ASN A 55 3.12 -14.96 -4.54
CA ASN A 55 2.55 -15.82 -5.58
C ASN A 55 1.71 -16.98 -4.99
N LYS A 56 1.41 -16.90 -3.70
CA LYS A 56 0.64 -17.87 -2.93
C LYS A 56 -0.32 -17.12 -2.00
N PRO A 57 -1.40 -17.76 -1.52
CA PRO A 57 -2.24 -17.20 -0.48
C PRO A 57 -1.44 -16.77 0.75
N ILE A 58 -1.84 -15.66 1.34
CA ILE A 58 -1.26 -15.12 2.56
C ILE A 58 -2.03 -15.66 3.75
N LYS A 59 -1.30 -16.18 4.74
CA LYS A 59 -1.81 -16.66 6.02
C LYS A 59 -1.17 -15.85 7.15
N LEU A 60 -1.97 -14.99 7.77
CA LEU A 60 -1.57 -14.10 8.84
C LEU A 60 -1.63 -14.83 10.19
N PHE A 61 -0.53 -14.80 10.95
CA PHE A 61 -0.54 -15.09 12.38
C PHE A 61 -0.55 -13.78 13.15
N PHE A 62 -1.47 -13.67 14.11
CA PHE A 62 -1.62 -12.48 14.96
C PHE A 62 -1.12 -12.80 16.36
N GLU A 63 -0.25 -11.95 16.89
CA GLU A 63 0.18 -11.96 18.29
C GLU A 63 0.12 -10.54 18.85
N SER A 64 -0.34 -10.42 20.09
CA SER A 64 -0.28 -9.17 20.83
C SER A 64 0.06 -9.44 22.28
N ASP A 65 1.11 -8.78 22.78
CA ASP A 65 1.46 -8.72 24.20
C ASP A 65 1.33 -7.31 24.80
N SER A 66 0.74 -6.37 24.05
CA SER A 66 0.57 -4.98 24.47
C SER A 66 -0.69 -4.35 23.86
N GLY A 67 -1.43 -3.57 24.66
CA GLY A 67 -2.63 -2.84 24.23
C GLY A 67 -3.88 -3.71 24.11
N ASP A 68 -4.85 -3.23 23.32
CA ASP A 68 -6.11 -3.94 23.07
C ASP A 68 -5.97 -4.91 21.89
N ALA A 69 -5.72 -6.19 22.21
CA ALA A 69 -5.56 -7.25 21.23
C ALA A 69 -6.81 -7.46 20.36
N SER A 70 -8.01 -7.22 20.89
CA SER A 70 -9.26 -7.38 20.12
C SER A 70 -9.36 -6.31 19.05
N LEU A 71 -9.20 -5.04 19.44
CA LEU A 71 -9.22 -3.91 18.51
C LEU A 71 -8.10 -4.01 17.47
N GLN A 72 -6.89 -4.37 17.89
CA GLN A 72 -5.75 -4.56 16.97
C GLN A 72 -6.06 -5.61 15.90
N LYS A 73 -6.60 -6.76 16.31
CA LYS A 73 -6.97 -7.84 15.39
C LYS A 73 -8.11 -7.43 14.47
N GLU A 74 -9.09 -6.68 14.96
CA GLU A 74 -10.20 -6.15 14.19
C GLU A 74 -9.72 -5.19 13.09
N LEU A 75 -8.94 -4.16 13.46
CA LEU A 75 -8.38 -3.19 12.49
C LEU A 75 -7.53 -3.88 11.42
N LEU A 76 -6.65 -4.80 11.84
CA LEU A 76 -5.85 -5.59 10.92
C LEU A 76 -6.72 -6.46 9.99
N SER A 77 -7.81 -7.03 10.51
CA SER A 77 -8.74 -7.85 9.71
C SER A 77 -9.46 -7.04 8.66
N VAL A 78 -9.97 -5.85 9.01
CA VAL A 78 -10.61 -4.95 8.05
C VAL A 78 -9.63 -4.56 6.95
N HIS A 79 -8.40 -4.18 7.30
CA HIS A 79 -7.41 -3.79 6.29
C HIS A 79 -6.95 -4.97 5.43
N ALA A 80 -6.75 -6.16 6.01
CA ALA A 80 -6.41 -7.36 5.25
C ALA A 80 -7.51 -7.71 4.23
N GLN A 81 -8.79 -7.57 4.60
CA GLN A 81 -9.92 -7.75 3.67
C GLN A 81 -9.94 -6.68 2.57
N HIS A 82 -9.62 -5.43 2.91
CA HIS A 82 -9.50 -4.35 1.95
C HIS A 82 -8.41 -4.64 0.90
N LEU A 83 -7.22 -5.04 1.35
CA LEU A 83 -6.11 -5.43 0.48
C LEU A 83 -6.45 -6.66 -0.39
N ALA A 84 -7.10 -7.67 0.19
CA ALA A 84 -7.58 -8.84 -0.56
C ALA A 84 -8.57 -8.42 -1.66
N HIS A 85 -9.48 -7.48 -1.37
CA HIS A 85 -10.43 -6.96 -2.34
C HIS A 85 -9.76 -6.24 -3.51
N ILE A 86 -8.75 -5.40 -3.24
CA ILE A 86 -8.03 -4.65 -4.27
C ILE A 86 -7.20 -5.60 -5.15
N THR A 87 -6.42 -6.48 -4.52
CA THR A 87 -5.39 -7.28 -5.19
C THR A 87 -5.91 -8.59 -5.77
N GLY A 88 -7.04 -9.09 -5.28
CA GLY A 88 -7.54 -10.43 -5.59
C GLY A 88 -6.77 -11.56 -4.88
N LEU A 89 -5.84 -11.25 -3.99
CA LEU A 89 -5.16 -12.26 -3.17
C LEU A 89 -6.08 -12.79 -2.07
N SER A 90 -5.93 -14.08 -1.75
CA SER A 90 -6.45 -14.64 -0.50
C SER A 90 -5.52 -14.23 0.65
N ILE A 91 -6.08 -13.49 1.61
CA ILE A 91 -5.41 -13.03 2.82
C ILE A 91 -6.30 -13.41 4.01
N ASP A 92 -5.91 -14.45 4.74
CA ASP A 92 -6.71 -14.98 5.85
C ASP A 92 -5.87 -15.15 7.11
N PHE A 93 -6.51 -15.14 8.28
CA PHE A 93 -5.83 -15.49 9.53
C PHE A 93 -5.71 -17.00 9.72
N THR A 94 -4.67 -17.39 10.45
CA THR A 94 -4.50 -18.73 11.01
C THR A 94 -4.09 -18.65 12.47
N ASN A 95 -4.59 -19.59 13.28
CA ASN A 95 -4.14 -19.77 14.66
C ASN A 95 -2.98 -20.76 14.77
N ASP A 96 -2.56 -21.39 13.66
CA ASP A 96 -1.39 -22.29 13.60
C ASP A 96 -0.19 -21.56 13.01
N PRO A 97 0.83 -21.22 13.82
CA PRO A 97 2.06 -20.56 13.35
C PRO A 97 2.78 -21.30 12.23
N LYS A 98 2.61 -22.63 12.12
CA LYS A 98 3.27 -23.43 11.08
C LYS A 98 2.65 -23.24 9.70
N GLN A 99 1.42 -22.77 9.64
CA GLN A 99 0.70 -22.46 8.40
C GLN A 99 0.84 -21.00 7.99
N ALA A 100 1.32 -20.14 8.89
CA ALA A 100 1.47 -18.73 8.64
C ALA A 100 2.69 -18.42 7.76
N ASN A 101 2.53 -17.44 6.88
CA ASN A 101 3.62 -16.87 6.10
C ASN A 101 3.82 -15.37 6.38
N ILE A 102 2.91 -14.71 7.08
CA ILE A 102 3.13 -13.38 7.68
C ILE A 102 2.83 -13.45 9.17
N PHE A 103 3.73 -12.90 9.98
CA PHE A 103 3.57 -12.74 11.42
C PHE A 103 3.35 -11.27 11.73
N VAL A 104 2.23 -10.91 12.36
CA VAL A 104 1.92 -9.53 12.77
C VAL A 104 1.91 -9.47 14.29
N ILE A 105 2.88 -8.76 14.84
CA ILE A 105 3.22 -8.79 16.26
C ILE A 105 3.05 -7.39 16.85
N PHE A 106 2.10 -7.25 17.78
CA PHE A 106 1.90 -6.04 18.54
C PHE A 106 2.61 -6.17 19.89
N THR A 107 3.50 -5.23 20.20
CA THR A 107 4.32 -5.31 21.43
C THR A 107 4.60 -3.94 22.05
N THR A 108 5.43 -3.87 23.08
CA THR A 108 5.96 -2.61 23.64
C THR A 108 7.29 -2.24 22.99
N TYR A 109 7.61 -0.95 22.93
CA TYR A 109 8.90 -0.46 22.40
C TYR A 109 10.11 -1.18 23.01
N ASP A 110 10.14 -1.34 24.34
CA ASP A 110 11.24 -2.00 25.06
C ASP A 110 11.41 -3.49 24.72
N ASN A 111 10.40 -4.11 24.10
CA ASN A 111 10.41 -5.53 23.74
C ASN A 111 10.61 -5.78 22.24
N VAL A 112 10.68 -4.71 21.41
CA VAL A 112 10.86 -4.82 19.96
C VAL A 112 12.09 -5.65 19.61
N GLU A 113 13.23 -5.40 20.26
CA GLU A 113 14.46 -6.13 19.95
C GLU A 113 14.34 -7.65 20.22
N ASN A 114 13.61 -8.03 21.27
CA ASN A 114 13.32 -9.43 21.55
C ASN A 114 12.42 -10.05 20.46
N LYS A 115 11.39 -9.33 20.01
CA LYS A 115 10.52 -9.77 18.91
C LYS A 115 11.28 -9.86 17.59
N VAL A 116 12.21 -8.95 17.32
CA VAL A 116 13.12 -9.04 16.16
C VAL A 116 13.93 -10.33 16.22
N ARG A 117 14.54 -10.67 17.37
CA ARG A 117 15.25 -11.95 17.55
C ARG A 117 14.38 -13.16 17.26
N GLN A 118 13.12 -13.12 17.65
CA GLN A 118 12.19 -14.23 17.50
C GLN A 118 11.64 -14.37 16.06
N TYR A 119 11.30 -13.26 15.40
CA TYR A 119 10.50 -13.26 14.17
C TYR A 119 11.25 -12.87 12.91
N ILE A 120 12.37 -12.15 13.04
CA ILE A 120 13.15 -11.64 11.90
C ILE A 120 14.53 -12.29 11.88
N GLY A 121 15.29 -12.18 12.98
CA GLY A 121 16.66 -12.69 13.09
C GLY A 121 17.53 -11.80 13.96
N ASP A 122 18.80 -11.70 13.62
CA ASP A 122 19.79 -10.91 14.37
C ASP A 122 19.49 -9.39 14.33
N PRO A 123 19.18 -8.73 15.47
CA PRO A 123 18.89 -7.31 15.53
C PRO A 123 19.98 -6.41 14.97
N GLU A 124 21.25 -6.82 15.08
CA GLU A 124 22.36 -6.01 14.57
C GLU A 124 22.30 -5.82 13.05
N LYS A 125 21.66 -6.75 12.33
CA LYS A 125 21.50 -6.67 10.87
C LYS A 125 20.47 -5.63 10.43
N ILE A 126 19.61 -5.16 11.35
CA ILE A 126 18.56 -4.17 11.11
C ILE A 126 18.66 -2.99 12.10
N ARG A 127 19.84 -2.76 12.68
CA ARG A 127 20.07 -1.77 13.74
C ARG A 127 19.64 -0.36 13.36
N ALA A 128 19.82 0.05 12.10
CA ALA A 128 19.33 1.34 11.60
C ALA A 128 17.80 1.45 11.70
N ALA A 129 17.08 0.49 11.10
CA ALA A 129 15.61 0.43 11.16
C ALA A 129 15.09 0.36 12.61
N LEU A 130 15.75 -0.41 13.49
CA LEU A 130 15.39 -0.48 14.92
C LEU A 130 15.45 0.86 15.64
N ASN A 131 16.37 1.74 15.25
CA ASN A 131 16.57 3.03 15.90
C ASN A 131 15.67 4.13 15.30
N GLU A 132 15.35 4.03 14.01
CA GLU A 132 14.71 5.09 13.24
C GLU A 132 13.21 4.84 13.05
N ALA A 133 12.82 3.61 12.79
CA ALA A 133 11.46 3.27 12.37
C ALA A 133 10.47 3.23 13.54
N ILE A 134 9.23 3.66 13.28
CA ILE A 134 8.14 3.58 14.26
C ILE A 134 7.60 2.15 14.36
N CYS A 135 7.46 1.49 13.22
CA CYS A 135 7.10 0.08 13.05
C CYS A 135 8.17 -0.62 12.22
N LEU A 136 8.16 -1.95 12.19
CA LEU A 136 9.15 -2.72 11.45
C LEU A 136 8.49 -3.74 10.53
N GLY A 137 8.70 -3.58 9.24
CA GLY A 137 8.44 -4.57 8.20
C GLY A 137 9.69 -5.36 7.83
N ASN A 138 9.57 -6.67 7.70
CA ASN A 138 10.62 -7.50 7.11
C ASN A 138 10.04 -8.64 6.29
N PHE A 139 10.73 -9.00 5.22
CA PHE A 139 10.36 -10.17 4.43
C PHE A 139 11.58 -10.93 3.93
N SER A 140 11.36 -12.21 3.64
CA SER A 140 12.27 -13.06 2.88
C SER A 140 11.60 -13.47 1.57
N ARG A 141 12.45 -13.78 0.59
CA ARG A 141 12.05 -14.21 -0.74
C ARG A 141 12.83 -15.44 -1.17
N ASN A 142 12.29 -16.19 -2.12
CA ASN A 142 13.02 -17.27 -2.77
C ASN A 142 13.88 -16.77 -3.95
N GLY A 143 14.57 -17.71 -4.62
CA GLY A 143 15.39 -17.42 -5.80
C GLY A 143 14.61 -16.93 -7.03
N LYS A 144 13.28 -17.07 -7.04
CA LYS A 144 12.38 -16.55 -8.08
C LYS A 144 11.81 -15.17 -7.73
N TYR A 145 12.30 -14.54 -6.65
CA TYR A 145 11.84 -13.24 -6.17
C TYR A 145 10.38 -13.22 -5.66
N GLU A 146 9.81 -14.39 -5.39
CA GLU A 146 8.53 -14.49 -4.72
C GLU A 146 8.74 -14.29 -3.22
N ILE A 147 7.91 -13.46 -2.59
CA ILE A 147 7.91 -13.30 -1.14
C ILE A 147 7.43 -14.63 -0.53
N THR A 148 8.16 -15.12 0.47
CA THR A 148 7.90 -16.41 1.11
C THR A 148 7.58 -16.32 2.59
N LYS A 149 8.08 -15.28 3.27
CA LYS A 149 7.81 -15.03 4.68
C LYS A 149 7.86 -13.53 4.95
N GLY A 150 6.99 -13.06 5.83
CA GLY A 150 6.93 -11.68 6.30
C GLY A 150 6.79 -11.61 7.82
N SER A 151 7.28 -10.53 8.41
CA SER A 151 7.13 -10.19 9.82
C SER A 151 6.87 -8.68 9.94
N ILE A 152 5.86 -8.32 10.71
CA ILE A 152 5.50 -6.94 11.06
C ILE A 152 5.54 -6.83 12.58
N ILE A 153 6.28 -5.85 13.10
CA ILE A 153 6.37 -5.59 14.54
C ILE A 153 5.94 -4.15 14.81
N ILE A 154 4.90 -3.98 15.62
CA ILE A 154 4.31 -2.68 15.97
C ILE A 154 4.49 -2.43 17.48
N PRO A 155 5.38 -1.51 17.90
CA PRO A 155 5.45 -1.06 19.29
C PRO A 155 4.26 -0.15 19.61
N VAL A 156 3.21 -0.73 20.18
CA VAL A 156 1.89 -0.11 20.37
C VAL A 156 1.98 1.19 21.17
N ASP A 157 2.77 1.21 22.23
CA ASP A 157 2.96 2.37 23.09
C ASP A 157 3.68 3.51 22.34
N TYR A 158 4.75 3.19 21.60
CA TYR A 158 5.48 4.19 20.83
C TYR A 158 4.69 4.73 19.64
N ALA A 159 4.08 3.86 18.84
CA ALA A 159 3.26 4.24 17.70
C ALA A 159 2.08 5.13 18.11
N ARG A 160 1.44 4.84 19.26
CA ARG A 160 0.39 5.70 19.82
C ARG A 160 0.91 7.05 20.30
N ARG A 161 2.07 7.09 20.98
CA ARG A 161 2.71 8.37 21.36
C ARG A 161 3.02 9.26 20.16
N LYS A 162 3.31 8.65 19.01
CA LYS A 162 3.57 9.35 17.75
C LYS A 162 2.31 9.65 16.94
N ALA A 163 1.13 9.21 17.39
CA ALA A 163 -0.13 9.26 16.64
C ALA A 163 -0.08 8.55 15.27
N ARG A 164 0.78 7.54 15.13
CA ARG A 164 1.00 6.77 13.89
C ARG A 164 0.50 5.32 13.96
N PHE A 165 -0.24 4.96 15.03
CA PHE A 165 -0.63 3.57 15.27
C PHE A 165 -1.44 2.95 14.12
N LEU A 166 -2.38 3.70 13.54
CA LEU A 166 -3.18 3.22 12.42
C LEU A 166 -2.34 3.16 11.13
N ASP A 167 -1.47 4.15 10.92
CA ASP A 167 -0.51 4.18 9.80
C ASP A 167 0.38 2.93 9.82
N CYS A 168 0.92 2.55 10.98
CA CYS A 168 1.70 1.32 11.13
C CYS A 168 0.93 0.06 10.70
N ILE A 169 -0.39 0.00 10.93
CA ILE A 169 -1.20 -1.15 10.49
C ILE A 169 -1.41 -1.08 8.98
N VAL A 170 -1.69 0.10 8.45
CA VAL A 170 -2.02 0.29 7.03
C VAL A 170 -0.79 0.10 6.16
N GLU A 171 0.29 0.82 6.46
CA GLU A 171 1.52 0.91 5.68
C GLU A 171 2.23 -0.45 5.65
N GLU A 172 2.53 -1.03 6.81
CA GLU A 172 3.41 -2.20 6.92
C GLU A 172 2.89 -3.42 6.16
N ILE A 173 1.61 -3.77 6.30
CA ILE A 173 1.04 -4.91 5.57
C ILE A 173 0.88 -4.60 4.08
N THR A 174 0.65 -3.33 3.71
CA THR A 174 0.57 -2.94 2.29
C THR A 174 1.95 -3.03 1.64
N GLN A 175 3.00 -2.50 2.27
CA GLN A 175 4.39 -2.63 1.83
C GLN A 175 4.78 -4.11 1.69
N LEU A 176 4.40 -4.96 2.66
CA LEU A 176 4.70 -6.38 2.66
C LEU A 176 4.06 -7.17 1.51
N LEU A 177 3.10 -6.60 0.78
CA LEU A 177 2.59 -7.21 -0.45
C LEU A 177 3.61 -7.18 -1.60
N GLY A 178 4.56 -6.23 -1.57
CA GLY A 178 5.58 -6.05 -2.59
C GLY A 178 5.82 -4.59 -3.00
N LEU A 179 5.52 -3.65 -2.12
CA LEU A 179 5.72 -2.20 -2.29
C LEU A 179 6.68 -1.65 -1.20
N PRO A 180 7.94 -2.13 -1.14
CA PRO A 180 8.76 -2.04 0.07
C PRO A 180 9.58 -0.74 0.21
N ASN A 181 9.18 0.35 -0.42
CA ASN A 181 9.96 1.59 -0.42
C ASN A 181 9.08 2.79 -0.14
N ASP A 182 9.60 3.73 0.63
CA ASP A 182 9.00 5.04 0.86
C ASP A 182 9.69 6.14 0.04
N SER A 183 8.92 7.14 -0.37
CA SER A 183 9.39 8.23 -1.22
C SER A 183 8.50 9.47 -1.12
N ASN A 184 9.10 10.58 -0.70
CA ASN A 184 8.45 11.90 -0.67
C ASN A 184 8.02 12.41 -2.06
N ASP A 185 8.57 11.85 -3.15
CA ASP A 185 8.20 12.20 -4.53
C ASP A 185 6.86 11.58 -5.00
N VAL A 186 6.33 10.61 -4.24
CA VAL A 186 5.12 9.86 -4.58
C VAL A 186 3.96 10.36 -3.73
N PHE A 187 3.01 11.05 -4.33
CA PHE A 187 1.91 11.72 -3.64
C PHE A 187 0.63 11.72 -4.50
N PRO A 188 -0.55 11.49 -3.91
CA PRO A 188 -0.80 11.06 -2.53
C PRO A 188 -0.36 9.59 -2.35
N SER A 189 0.10 9.21 -1.17
CA SER A 189 0.47 7.81 -0.87
C SER A 189 0.71 7.60 0.61
N VAL A 190 0.40 6.40 1.11
CA VAL A 190 0.85 5.95 2.44
C VAL A 190 2.35 5.68 2.50
N PHE A 191 3.02 5.54 1.35
CA PHE A 191 4.48 5.36 1.24
C PHE A 191 5.24 6.69 1.19
N ASN A 192 4.63 7.77 1.68
CA ASN A 192 5.19 9.09 1.67
C ASN A 192 5.26 9.60 3.10
N ASP A 193 6.47 9.71 3.64
CA ASP A 193 6.72 10.09 5.04
C ASP A 193 6.24 11.49 5.42
N VAL A 194 6.04 12.36 4.42
CA VAL A 194 5.51 13.72 4.63
C VAL A 194 3.99 13.81 4.35
N SER A 195 3.36 12.72 3.93
CA SER A 195 1.91 12.66 3.76
C SER A 195 1.20 12.69 5.12
N VAL A 196 0.00 13.28 5.12
CA VAL A 196 -0.93 13.22 6.25
C VAL A 196 -1.94 12.07 6.09
N ASP A 197 -1.82 11.27 5.03
CA ASP A 197 -2.75 10.19 4.71
C ASP A 197 -2.49 8.94 5.56
N THR A 198 -3.38 8.66 6.50
CA THR A 198 -3.40 7.40 7.27
C THR A 198 -3.93 6.21 6.45
N TYR A 199 -4.72 6.47 5.42
CA TYR A 199 -5.44 5.47 4.64
C TYR A 199 -4.91 5.36 3.22
N LEU A 200 -5.11 4.21 2.58
CA LEU A 200 -4.75 4.02 1.18
C LEU A 200 -5.36 5.12 0.31
N SER A 201 -4.49 5.80 -0.44
CA SER A 201 -4.85 6.81 -1.41
C SER A 201 -5.33 6.19 -2.73
N PRO A 202 -5.93 6.98 -3.63
CA PRO A 202 -6.26 6.51 -4.98
C PRO A 202 -5.03 6.00 -5.74
N LEU A 203 -3.85 6.59 -5.51
CA LEU A 203 -2.61 6.12 -6.12
C LEU A 203 -2.20 4.76 -5.56
N ASP A 204 -2.24 4.57 -4.24
CA ASP A 204 -1.89 3.27 -3.61
C ASP A 204 -2.76 2.14 -4.14
N TYR A 205 -4.06 2.40 -4.35
CA TYR A 205 -4.96 1.48 -5.04
C TYR A 205 -4.43 1.07 -6.41
N LEU A 206 -4.03 2.04 -7.25
CA LEU A 206 -3.49 1.77 -8.58
C LEU A 206 -2.15 1.02 -8.52
N LEU A 207 -1.28 1.35 -7.56
CA LEU A 207 -0.01 0.65 -7.36
C LEU A 207 -0.23 -0.82 -6.98
N LEU A 208 -1.19 -1.11 -6.10
CA LEU A 208 -1.59 -2.47 -5.73
C LEU A 208 -2.18 -3.23 -6.92
N LYS A 209 -3.05 -2.60 -7.71
CA LYS A 209 -3.60 -3.19 -8.94
C LYS A 209 -2.50 -3.51 -9.95
N ALA A 210 -1.57 -2.57 -10.16
CA ALA A 210 -0.42 -2.76 -11.04
C ALA A 210 0.47 -3.90 -10.56
N LEU A 211 0.79 -3.95 -9.25
CA LEU A 211 1.63 -4.98 -8.64
C LEU A 211 1.11 -6.38 -8.92
N TYR A 212 -0.21 -6.55 -8.91
CA TYR A 212 -0.88 -7.84 -9.14
C TYR A 212 -1.39 -8.05 -10.57
N SER A 213 -1.12 -7.13 -11.51
CA SER A 213 -1.38 -7.36 -12.93
C SER A 213 -0.65 -8.63 -13.43
N THR A 214 -1.27 -9.32 -14.39
CA THR A 214 -0.70 -10.52 -15.03
C THR A 214 0.52 -10.19 -15.89
N HIS A 215 0.70 -8.92 -16.27
CA HIS A 215 1.81 -8.43 -17.08
C HIS A 215 3.10 -8.25 -16.26
N LEU A 216 3.00 -8.12 -14.93
CA LEU A 216 4.14 -8.02 -14.05
C LEU A 216 4.40 -9.36 -13.34
N LYS A 217 5.67 -9.75 -13.25
CA LYS A 217 6.09 -11.01 -12.65
C LYS A 217 7.26 -10.80 -11.68
N PRO A 218 7.32 -11.58 -10.58
CA PRO A 218 8.49 -11.59 -9.72
C PRO A 218 9.79 -11.75 -10.52
N GLY A 219 10.80 -10.95 -10.18
CA GLY A 219 12.13 -11.01 -10.81
C GLY A 219 12.32 -10.11 -12.03
N MET A 220 11.30 -9.38 -12.46
CA MET A 220 11.46 -8.30 -13.44
C MET A 220 12.36 -7.19 -12.85
N ASP A 221 13.34 -6.72 -13.62
CA ASP A 221 14.05 -5.46 -13.30
C ASP A 221 13.29 -4.24 -13.81
N VAL A 222 13.81 -3.05 -13.51
CA VAL A 222 13.24 -1.75 -13.91
C VAL A 222 12.99 -1.68 -15.42
N ALA A 223 13.93 -2.14 -16.25
CA ALA A 223 13.77 -2.07 -17.71
C ALA A 223 12.65 -2.99 -18.20
N GLN A 224 12.61 -4.23 -17.68
CA GLN A 224 11.54 -5.19 -17.98
C GLN A 224 10.18 -4.69 -17.49
N THR A 225 10.11 -4.13 -16.27
CA THR A 225 8.88 -3.59 -15.70
C THR A 225 8.38 -2.39 -16.52
N LYS A 226 9.25 -1.43 -16.85
CA LYS A 226 8.88 -0.29 -17.73
C LYS A 226 8.40 -0.74 -19.10
N ALA A 227 9.04 -1.74 -19.70
CA ALA A 227 8.62 -2.29 -20.99
C ALA A 227 7.26 -3.00 -20.93
N ALA A 228 6.92 -3.62 -19.79
CA ALA A 228 5.63 -4.27 -19.58
C ALA A 228 4.50 -3.30 -19.17
N PHE A 229 4.85 -2.16 -18.56
CA PHE A 229 3.91 -1.24 -17.94
C PHE A 229 2.84 -0.64 -18.89
N PRO A 230 3.11 -0.38 -20.18
CA PRO A 230 2.05 0.05 -21.10
C PRO A 230 0.86 -0.93 -21.18
N LYS A 231 1.09 -2.23 -20.99
CA LYS A 231 0.01 -3.23 -20.92
C LYS A 231 -0.75 -3.16 -19.59
N VAL A 232 -0.06 -2.85 -18.50
CA VAL A 232 -0.67 -2.60 -17.18
C VAL A 232 -1.57 -1.38 -17.24
N LEU A 233 -1.11 -0.27 -17.82
CA LEU A 233 -1.90 0.94 -18.02
C LEU A 233 -3.14 0.67 -18.89
N ALA A 234 -2.97 -0.07 -19.99
CA ALA A 234 -4.10 -0.45 -20.84
C ALA A 234 -5.16 -1.27 -20.07
N GLU A 235 -4.75 -2.17 -19.18
CA GLU A 235 -5.64 -2.92 -18.29
C GLU A 235 -6.38 -1.99 -17.30
N LEU A 236 -5.65 -1.08 -16.65
CA LEU A 236 -6.24 -0.11 -15.71
C LEU A 236 -7.26 0.81 -16.39
N HIS A 237 -6.95 1.35 -17.57
CA HIS A 237 -7.88 2.15 -18.37
C HIS A 237 -9.11 1.35 -18.80
N ALA A 238 -8.91 0.12 -19.31
CA ALA A 238 -10.03 -0.73 -19.75
C ALA A 238 -11.01 -1.05 -18.61
N ASN A 239 -10.49 -1.24 -17.39
CA ASN A 239 -11.29 -1.51 -16.20
C ASN A 239 -11.86 -0.24 -15.54
N LYS A 240 -11.52 0.94 -16.07
CA LYS A 240 -11.77 2.25 -15.49
C LYS A 240 -11.25 2.39 -14.06
N ASP A 241 -10.10 1.76 -13.77
CA ASP A 241 -9.49 1.80 -12.44
C ASP A 241 -8.99 3.21 -12.12
N ILE A 242 -8.38 3.91 -13.08
CA ILE A 242 -7.78 5.25 -12.88
C ILE A 242 -8.86 6.30 -12.57
N GLU A 243 -9.96 6.29 -13.31
CA GLU A 243 -11.05 7.26 -13.18
C GLU A 243 -11.86 7.03 -11.90
N ASN A 244 -11.96 5.78 -11.44
CA ASN A 244 -12.77 5.43 -10.28
C ASN A 244 -11.93 5.12 -9.03
N ALA A 245 -10.60 5.27 -9.06
CA ALA A 245 -9.71 4.87 -7.96
C ALA A 245 -10.12 5.51 -6.63
N ALA A 246 -10.45 6.79 -6.63
CA ALA A 246 -10.87 7.52 -5.43
C ALA A 246 -12.14 6.96 -4.78
N GLN A 247 -13.06 6.41 -5.58
CA GLN A 247 -14.25 5.71 -5.07
C GLN A 247 -13.93 4.27 -4.68
N ARG A 248 -13.17 3.55 -5.53
CA ARG A 248 -12.90 2.11 -5.37
C ARG A 248 -12.03 1.82 -4.15
N VAL A 249 -11.07 2.69 -3.84
CA VAL A 249 -10.21 2.57 -2.64
C VAL A 249 -10.98 2.74 -1.33
N GLN A 250 -12.21 3.25 -1.35
CA GLN A 250 -13.04 3.35 -0.14
C GLN A 250 -13.86 2.09 0.14
N LYS A 251 -13.96 1.17 -0.83
CA LYS A 251 -14.80 -0.01 -0.69
C LYS A 251 -14.17 -1.02 0.28
N TYR A 252 -14.87 -1.27 1.38
CA TYR A 252 -14.39 -2.09 2.51
C TYR A 252 -13.13 -1.54 3.20
N SER A 253 -12.85 -0.24 3.02
CA SER A 253 -11.66 0.39 3.60
C SER A 253 -11.79 0.57 5.11
N LEU A 254 -10.64 0.62 5.78
CA LEU A 254 -10.57 1.03 7.19
C LEU A 254 -11.19 2.41 7.41
N LYS A 255 -11.00 3.35 6.47
CA LYS A 255 -11.59 4.69 6.52
C LYS A 255 -13.12 4.62 6.65
N THR A 256 -13.76 3.88 5.75
CA THR A 256 -15.22 3.69 5.76
C THR A 256 -15.69 2.95 7.02
N TYR A 257 -14.92 1.95 7.48
CA TYR A 257 -15.24 1.20 8.70
C TYR A 257 -15.19 2.08 9.96
N LEU A 258 -14.23 3.01 10.04
CA LEU A 258 -14.08 3.94 11.17
C LEU A 258 -15.02 5.15 11.10
N GLY A 259 -15.60 5.43 9.92
CA GLY A 259 -16.51 6.55 9.71
C GLY A 259 -15.83 7.90 9.44
N ASP A 260 -14.59 7.85 8.91
CA ASP A 260 -13.74 9.00 8.60
C ASP A 260 -13.92 9.56 7.16
#